data_AF-A0AAW2D3J9-F1
#
_entry.id   AF-A0AAW2D3J9-F1
#
_cell.length_a   1.000
_cell.length_b   1.000
_cell.length_c   1.000
_cell.angle_alpha   90.00
_cell.angle_beta   90.00
_cell.angle_gamma   90.00
#
_symmetry.space_group_name_H-M   'P 1'
#
loop_
_entity.id
_entity.type
_entity.pdbx_description
1 polymer ?
#
loop_
_entity_poly.entity_id
_entity_poly.type
_entity_poly.pdbx_seq_one_letter_code
_entity_poly.pdbx_strand_id
1 'polypeptide(L)'
;MQNHRLGLGLRYHGSATWQPPPSSVYKLNFDAAIFAELDRTGVGAIIRNEHGQVMAAMTASGPKVSSSEEAELLACRRSMEFAVDAGFTKLIIEGDNVTVMKAISSSRINCSILGYVVDDIRHLIHCLEWARTSFTRRGGNKVAHALAQHARYSLDNDVYWMEDSPPPAVEALIQDVMFL
;
A
#
# COMPACT_ATOMS: atom_id res chain seq x y z
N MET A 1 21.50 19.09 -17.14
CA MET A 1 20.73 18.60 -15.98
C MET A 1 19.49 17.92 -16.53
N GLN A 2 19.43 16.59 -16.47
CA GLN A 2 18.43 15.78 -17.19
C GLN A 2 17.07 15.82 -16.50
N ASN A 3 16.03 16.15 -17.27
CA ASN A 3 14.63 16.07 -16.87
C ASN A 3 14.22 14.61 -16.65
N HIS A 4 14.16 14.16 -15.39
CA HIS A 4 13.52 12.90 -15.03
C HIS A 4 12.00 13.05 -15.17
N ARG A 5 11.46 12.63 -16.31
CA ARG A 5 10.02 12.59 -16.56
C ARG A 5 9.35 11.63 -15.57
N LEU A 6 8.63 12.19 -14.61
CA LEU A 6 7.65 11.49 -13.78
C LEU A 6 6.63 10.79 -14.69
N GLY A 7 6.60 9.47 -14.65
CA GLY A 7 5.53 8.70 -15.27
C GLY A 7 4.28 8.72 -14.38
N LEU A 8 3.63 9.87 -14.23
CA LEU A 8 2.37 10.07 -13.45
C LEU A 8 1.13 9.41 -14.07
N GLY A 9 1.32 8.30 -14.79
CA GLY A 9 0.24 7.49 -15.34
C GLY A 9 0.01 6.27 -14.47
N LEU A 10 -1.21 6.15 -13.92
CA LEU A 10 -1.66 4.91 -13.28
C LEU A 10 -1.49 3.74 -14.25
N ARG A 11 -0.73 2.72 -13.84
CA ARG A 11 -0.68 1.45 -14.57
C ARG A 11 -1.71 0.49 -14.02
N TYR A 12 -2.34 -0.24 -14.93
CA TYR A 12 -3.25 -1.33 -14.60
C TYR A 12 -2.50 -2.64 -14.81
N HIS A 13 -2.40 -3.47 -13.77
CA HIS A 13 -2.06 -4.87 -13.95
C HIS A 13 -3.34 -5.68 -14.22
N GLY A 14 -3.40 -6.32 -15.39
CA GLY A 14 -4.52 -7.19 -15.77
C GLY A 14 -4.51 -8.56 -15.09
N SER A 15 -3.43 -8.91 -14.38
CA SER A 15 -3.32 -10.17 -13.66
C SER A 15 -4.21 -10.18 -12.41
N ALA A 16 -4.80 -11.33 -12.13
CA ALA A 16 -5.50 -11.59 -10.87
C ALA A 16 -4.54 -12.03 -9.74
N THR A 17 -3.23 -12.12 -10.02
CA THR A 17 -2.19 -12.50 -9.06
C THR A 17 -1.17 -11.37 -8.92
N TRP A 18 -0.51 -11.32 -7.77
CA TRP A 18 0.59 -10.39 -7.55
C TRP A 18 1.74 -10.66 -8.53
N GLN A 19 2.51 -9.62 -8.84
CA GLN A 19 3.66 -9.69 -9.74
C GLN A 19 4.84 -8.92 -9.15
N PRO A 20 6.07 -9.44 -9.24
CA PRO A 20 7.24 -8.79 -8.68
C PRO A 20 7.55 -7.47 -9.39
N PRO A 21 8.15 -6.51 -8.67
CA PRO A 21 8.72 -5.33 -9.30
C PRO A 21 9.94 -5.67 -10.17
N PRO A 22 10.36 -4.78 -11.07
CA PRO A 22 11.67 -4.86 -11.71
C PRO A 22 12.81 -4.82 -10.68
N SER A 23 13.99 -5.32 -11.05
CA SER A 23 15.18 -5.30 -10.19
C SER A 23 15.51 -3.90 -9.65
N SER A 24 16.05 -3.85 -8.44
CA SER A 24 16.43 -2.61 -7.74
C SER A 24 15.26 -1.65 -7.40
N VAL A 25 14.03 -2.16 -7.42
CA VAL A 25 12.82 -1.44 -7.01
C VAL A 25 12.01 -2.34 -6.09
N TYR A 26 11.41 -1.75 -5.06
CA TYR A 26 10.50 -2.46 -4.17
C TYR A 26 9.05 -2.18 -4.53
N LYS A 27 8.16 -3.11 -4.22
CA LYS A 27 6.72 -2.92 -4.39
C LYS A 27 6.04 -2.87 -3.02
N LEU A 28 5.41 -1.75 -2.74
CA LEU A 28 4.53 -1.54 -1.59
C LEU A 28 3.10 -1.87 -2.02
N ASN A 29 2.50 -2.89 -1.41
CA ASN A 29 1.07 -3.15 -1.46
C ASN A 29 0.42 -2.68 -0.17
N PHE A 30 -0.72 -2.00 -0.24
CA PHE A 30 -1.49 -1.58 0.93
C PHE A 30 -2.98 -1.90 0.77
N ASP A 31 -3.68 -2.02 1.89
CA ASP A 31 -5.13 -2.26 1.93
C ASP A 31 -5.73 -1.73 3.23
N ALA A 32 -7.04 -1.48 3.24
CA ALA A 32 -7.79 -1.12 4.43
C ALA A 32 -8.89 -2.14 4.76
N ALA A 33 -9.11 -2.35 6.05
CA ALA A 33 -10.26 -3.07 6.58
C ALA A 33 -11.12 -2.13 7.44
N ILE A 34 -12.45 -2.23 7.34
CA ILE A 34 -13.37 -1.45 8.20
C ILE A 34 -13.99 -2.40 9.22
N PHE A 35 -13.85 -2.07 10.51
CA PHE A 35 -14.44 -2.82 11.62
C PHE A 35 -15.48 -1.93 12.30
N ALA A 36 -16.68 -1.87 11.73
CA ALA A 36 -17.74 -0.94 12.16
C ALA A 36 -18.15 -1.14 13.63
N GLU A 37 -18.17 -2.38 14.09
CA GLU A 37 -18.48 -2.80 15.46
C GLU A 37 -17.38 -2.47 16.47
N LEU A 38 -16.17 -2.15 15.99
CA LEU A 38 -15.05 -1.71 16.81
C LEU A 38 -14.76 -0.20 16.63
N ASP A 39 -15.59 0.52 15.88
CA ASP A 39 -15.43 1.94 15.54
C ASP A 39 -14.00 2.29 15.07
N ARG A 40 -13.43 1.46 14.19
CA ARG A 40 -12.04 1.62 13.74
C ARG A 40 -11.79 1.00 12.37
N THR A 41 -10.60 1.24 11.86
CA THR A 41 -10.08 0.61 10.65
C THR A 41 -8.83 -0.22 10.95
N GLY A 42 -8.52 -1.13 10.04
CA GLY A 42 -7.26 -1.84 9.96
C GLY A 42 -6.48 -1.39 8.74
N VAL A 43 -5.17 -1.27 8.88
CA VAL A 43 -4.23 -0.98 7.79
C VAL A 43 -3.32 -2.18 7.63
N GLY A 44 -3.16 -2.64 6.40
CA GLY A 44 -2.20 -3.67 6.05
C GLY A 44 -1.24 -3.16 4.99
N ALA A 45 0.06 -3.36 5.19
CA ALA A 45 1.08 -2.97 4.23
C ALA A 45 2.13 -4.07 4.09
N ILE A 46 2.63 -4.29 2.88
CA ILE A 46 3.77 -5.16 2.63
C ILE A 46 4.66 -4.61 1.52
N ILE A 47 5.96 -4.66 1.76
CA ILE A 47 7.03 -4.26 0.84
C ILE A 47 7.78 -5.51 0.42
N ARG A 48 7.83 -5.76 -0.89
CA ARG A 48 8.50 -6.91 -1.48
C ARG A 48 9.51 -6.52 -2.55
N ASN A 49 10.57 -7.31 -2.68
CA ASN A 49 11.61 -7.13 -3.71
C ASN A 49 11.26 -7.88 -5.02
N GLU A 50 12.17 -7.85 -5.99
CA GLU A 50 12.03 -8.49 -7.30
C GLU A 50 11.92 -10.03 -7.25
N HIS A 51 12.34 -10.64 -6.13
CA HIS A 51 12.24 -12.08 -5.89
C HIS A 51 10.95 -12.46 -5.14
N GLY A 52 10.05 -11.49 -4.88
CA GLY A 52 8.85 -11.71 -4.09
C GLY A 52 9.10 -11.87 -2.59
N GLN A 53 10.34 -11.67 -2.13
CA GLN A 53 10.70 -11.78 -0.72
C GLN A 53 10.14 -10.59 0.05
N VAL A 54 9.68 -10.86 1.27
CA VAL A 54 9.21 -9.82 2.19
C VAL A 54 10.40 -9.05 2.71
N MET A 55 10.40 -7.74 2.49
CA MET A 55 11.43 -6.83 3.00
C MET A 55 10.94 -6.11 4.25
N ALA A 56 9.66 -5.75 4.27
CA ALA A 56 9.00 -5.19 5.42
C ALA A 56 7.49 -5.43 5.32
N ALA A 57 6.79 -5.58 6.44
CA ALA A 57 5.34 -5.64 6.50
C ALA A 57 4.83 -4.96 7.77
N MET A 58 3.58 -4.47 7.72
CA MET A 58 2.93 -3.80 8.82
C MET A 58 1.45 -4.18 8.88
N THR A 59 0.95 -4.34 10.10
CA THR A 59 -0.47 -4.22 10.41
C THR A 59 -0.64 -3.15 11.49
N ALA A 60 -1.61 -2.26 11.29
CA ALA A 60 -1.81 -1.12 12.17
C ALA A 60 -3.30 -0.81 12.35
N SER A 61 -3.64 -0.18 13.46
CA SER A 61 -4.99 0.31 13.72
C SER A 61 -5.17 1.73 13.18
N GLY A 62 -6.32 2.01 12.58
CA GLY A 62 -6.70 3.33 12.12
C GLY A 62 -8.01 3.82 12.75
N PRO A 63 -8.34 5.11 12.59
CA PRO A 63 -9.56 5.68 13.14
C PRO A 63 -10.82 5.11 12.47
N LYS A 64 -11.98 5.38 13.06
CA LYS A 64 -13.27 5.25 12.37
C LYS A 64 -13.29 6.14 11.13
N VAL A 65 -13.87 5.64 10.06
CA VAL A 65 -14.03 6.34 8.78
C VAL A 65 -15.47 6.27 8.31
N SER A 66 -15.84 7.15 7.39
CA SER A 66 -17.20 7.25 6.82
C SER A 66 -17.32 6.56 5.47
N SER A 67 -16.20 6.16 4.84
CA SER A 67 -16.21 5.54 3.52
C SER A 67 -15.02 4.61 3.28
N SER A 68 -15.16 3.70 2.31
CA SER A 68 -14.04 2.87 1.84
C SER A 68 -12.92 3.70 1.19
N GLU A 69 -13.25 4.80 0.51
CA GLU A 69 -12.23 5.69 -0.08
C GLU A 69 -11.37 6.36 1.01
N GLU A 70 -12.00 6.83 2.09
CA GLU A 70 -11.29 7.38 3.24
C GLU A 70 -10.40 6.34 3.93
N ALA A 71 -10.91 5.12 4.13
CA ALA A 71 -10.14 4.00 4.69
C ALA A 71 -8.86 3.74 3.88
N GLU A 72 -9.02 3.60 2.56
CA GLU A 72 -7.93 3.30 1.63
C GLU A 72 -6.92 4.45 1.52
N LEU A 73 -7.36 5.71 1.55
CA LEU A 73 -6.45 6.86 1.57
C LEU A 73 -5.63 6.91 2.85
N LEU A 74 -6.26 6.70 4.01
CA LEU A 74 -5.54 6.69 5.28
C LEU A 74 -4.58 5.49 5.37
N ALA A 75 -4.98 4.32 4.87
CA ALA A 75 -4.10 3.16 4.75
C ALA A 75 -2.92 3.43 3.83
N CYS A 76 -3.15 4.08 2.68
CA CYS A 76 -2.10 4.50 1.76
C CYS A 76 -1.10 5.44 2.44
N ARG A 77 -1.59 6.50 3.11
CA ARG A 77 -0.74 7.46 3.81
C ARG A 77 0.11 6.78 4.89
N ARG A 78 -0.52 5.95 5.74
CA ARG A 78 0.17 5.23 6.81
C ARG A 78 1.21 4.25 6.26
N SER A 79 0.91 3.59 5.15
CA SER A 79 1.84 2.67 4.47
C SER A 79 3.03 3.41 3.83
N MET A 80 2.81 4.63 3.34
CA MET A 80 3.87 5.49 2.81
C MET A 80 4.79 6.01 3.92
N GLU A 81 4.23 6.46 5.06
CA GLU A 81 4.99 6.82 6.26
C GLU A 81 5.90 5.66 6.68
N PHE A 82 5.31 4.47 6.84
CA PHE A 82 6.05 3.24 7.16
C PHE A 82 7.19 2.94 6.18
N ALA A 83 6.94 3.06 4.87
CA ALA A 83 7.96 2.78 3.86
C ALA A 83 9.11 3.78 3.90
N VAL A 84 8.83 5.07 4.14
CA VAL A 84 9.83 6.12 4.30
C VAL A 84 10.66 5.89 5.57
N ASP A 85 9.99 5.62 6.70
CA ASP A 85 10.64 5.36 7.99
C ASP A 85 11.55 4.13 7.95
N ALA A 86 11.15 3.10 7.19
CA ALA A 86 11.96 1.90 6.95
C ALA A 86 13.10 2.10 5.92
N GLY A 87 13.23 3.30 5.33
CA GLY A 87 14.34 3.66 4.45
C GLY A 87 14.17 3.27 2.98
N PHE A 88 12.97 2.93 2.53
CA PHE A 88 12.73 2.59 1.12
C PHE A 88 12.56 3.86 0.27
N THR A 89 13.44 4.05 -0.72
CA THR A 89 13.45 5.26 -1.57
C THR A 89 13.00 5.03 -3.02
N LYS A 90 12.86 3.76 -3.45
CA LYS A 90 12.46 3.38 -4.81
C LYS A 90 11.27 2.42 -4.79
N LEU A 91 10.06 2.94 -5.01
CA LEU A 91 8.82 2.21 -4.76
C LEU A 91 7.84 2.18 -5.94
N ILE A 92 7.27 1.00 -6.20
CA ILE A 92 5.96 0.87 -6.85
C ILE A 92 4.91 0.81 -5.74
N ILE A 93 4.03 1.81 -5.68
CA ILE A 93 2.93 1.90 -4.73
C ILE A 93 1.70 1.31 -5.40
N GLU A 94 1.17 0.21 -4.86
CA GLU A 94 0.11 -0.57 -5.47
C GLU A 94 -1.05 -0.79 -4.48
N GLY A 95 -2.26 -0.49 -4.94
CA GLY A 95 -3.50 -0.71 -4.18
C GLY A 95 -4.61 -1.20 -5.10
N ASP A 96 -5.71 -1.66 -4.52
CA ASP A 96 -6.83 -2.25 -5.26
C ASP A 96 -8.05 -1.33 -5.43
N ASN A 97 -7.96 -0.09 -4.92
CA ASN A 97 -8.97 0.94 -5.08
C ASN A 97 -8.60 1.91 -6.21
N VAL A 98 -9.29 1.78 -7.35
CA VAL A 98 -9.00 2.59 -8.55
C VAL A 98 -9.20 4.09 -8.33
N THR A 99 -10.14 4.49 -7.47
CA THR A 99 -10.40 5.91 -7.17
C THR A 99 -9.22 6.50 -6.42
N VAL A 100 -8.76 5.82 -5.37
CA VAL A 100 -7.58 6.21 -4.58
C VAL A 100 -6.33 6.25 -5.46
N MET A 101 -6.07 5.18 -6.23
CA MET A 101 -4.89 5.13 -7.08
C MET A 101 -4.89 6.21 -8.16
N LYS A 102 -6.06 6.57 -8.72
CA LYS A 102 -6.19 7.72 -9.63
C LYS A 102 -5.93 9.05 -8.93
N ALA A 103 -6.50 9.24 -7.74
CA ALA A 103 -6.36 10.48 -6.97
C ALA A 103 -4.89 10.77 -6.69
N ILE A 104 -4.14 9.80 -6.17
CA ILE A 104 -2.73 9.99 -5.80
C ILE A 104 -1.79 10.05 -7.02
N SER A 105 -2.16 9.42 -8.15
CA SER A 105 -1.38 9.50 -9.40
C SER A 105 -1.54 10.83 -10.15
N SER A 106 -2.64 11.55 -9.90
CA SER A 106 -2.96 12.80 -10.57
C SER A 106 -2.16 13.95 -9.97
N SER A 107 -1.70 14.89 -10.79
CA SER A 107 -1.13 16.17 -10.33
C SER A 107 -2.19 17.26 -10.16
N ARG A 108 -3.47 16.95 -10.38
CA ARG A 108 -4.55 17.92 -10.23
C ARG A 108 -4.85 18.20 -8.77
N ILE A 109 -5.10 19.46 -8.47
CA ILE A 109 -5.61 19.91 -7.18
C ILE A 109 -6.88 19.12 -6.85
N ASN A 110 -6.93 18.57 -5.65
CA ASN A 110 -8.10 17.87 -5.15
C ASN A 110 -8.78 18.73 -4.08
N CYS A 111 -9.89 19.38 -4.44
CA CYS A 111 -10.65 20.22 -3.51
C CYS A 111 -11.69 19.43 -2.69
N SER A 112 -11.61 18.09 -2.66
CA SER A 112 -12.49 17.28 -1.81
C SER A 112 -12.09 17.39 -0.34
N ILE A 113 -12.98 16.93 0.55
CA ILE A 113 -12.69 16.85 2.00
C ILE A 113 -11.46 15.98 2.31
N LEU A 114 -11.16 15.00 1.45
CA LEU A 114 -10.01 14.11 1.56
C LEU A 114 -8.78 14.63 0.78
N GLY A 115 -8.89 15.81 0.16
CA GLY A 115 -7.83 16.42 -0.65
C GLY A 115 -6.52 16.58 0.11
N TYR A 116 -6.60 16.98 1.39
CA TYR A 116 -5.42 17.09 2.27
C TYR A 116 -4.69 15.76 2.46
N VAL A 117 -5.43 14.65 2.65
CA VAL A 117 -4.81 13.31 2.78
C VAL A 117 -4.14 12.90 1.47
N VAL A 118 -4.76 13.22 0.33
CA VAL A 118 -4.17 12.99 -1.00
C VAL A 118 -2.89 13.81 -1.16
N ASP A 119 -2.88 15.06 -0.72
CA ASP A 119 -1.70 15.93 -0.82
C ASP A 119 -0.57 15.49 0.13
N ASP A 120 -0.87 14.99 1.33
CA ASP A 120 0.10 14.34 2.22
C ASP A 120 0.76 13.13 1.53
N ILE A 121 -0.05 12.24 0.94
CA ILE A 121 0.45 11.05 0.23
C ILE A 121 1.34 11.48 -0.94
N ARG A 122 0.90 12.46 -1.73
CA ARG A 122 1.69 12.99 -2.84
C ARG A 122 3.00 13.58 -2.32
N HIS A 123 3.00 14.30 -1.21
CA HIS A 123 4.22 14.83 -0.62
C HIS A 123 5.22 13.71 -0.29
N LEU A 124 4.76 12.65 0.40
CA LEU A 124 5.59 11.47 0.70
C LEU A 124 6.13 10.81 -0.57
N ILE A 125 5.32 10.69 -1.62
CA ILE A 125 5.74 10.15 -2.93
C ILE A 125 6.84 11.02 -3.56
N HIS A 126 6.75 12.35 -3.47
CA HIS A 126 7.75 13.27 -4.03
C HIS A 126 9.07 13.26 -3.26
N CYS A 127 9.09 12.80 -2.01
CA CYS A 127 10.31 12.64 -1.22
C CYS A 127 11.13 11.41 -1.60
N LEU A 128 10.56 10.49 -2.39
CA LEU A 128 11.25 9.29 -2.86
C LEU A 128 12.22 9.60 -4.01
N GLU A 129 13.33 8.85 -4.10
CA GLU A 129 14.24 8.93 -5.25
C GLU A 129 13.54 8.52 -6.56
N TRP A 130 12.66 7.50 -6.46
CA TRP A 130 11.86 7.04 -7.57
C TRP A 130 10.54 6.46 -7.08
N ALA A 131 9.45 6.82 -7.74
CA ALA A 131 8.14 6.31 -7.39
C ALA A 131 7.28 6.06 -8.61
N ARG A 132 6.38 5.08 -8.47
CA ARG A 132 5.32 4.81 -9.44
C ARG A 132 4.07 4.32 -8.74
N THR A 133 2.91 4.81 -9.13
CA THR A 133 1.61 4.29 -8.68
C THR A 133 1.07 3.21 -9.63
N SER A 134 0.50 2.14 -9.07
CA SER A 134 -0.04 0.99 -9.80
C SER A 134 -1.40 0.57 -9.21
N PHE A 135 -2.31 0.12 -10.06
CA PHE A 135 -3.56 -0.49 -9.64
C PHE A 135 -3.50 -1.99 -9.90
N THR A 136 -3.91 -2.77 -8.90
CA THR A 136 -4.10 -4.22 -9.01
C THR A 136 -5.54 -4.60 -8.72
N ARG A 137 -5.95 -5.80 -9.14
CA ARG A 137 -7.22 -6.37 -8.69
C ARG A 137 -7.04 -6.98 -7.30
N ARG A 138 -8.13 -7.18 -6.56
CA ARG A 138 -8.16 -7.82 -5.23
C ARG A 138 -7.28 -9.07 -5.12
N GLY A 139 -7.27 -9.91 -6.15
CA GLY A 139 -6.47 -11.14 -6.16
C GLY A 139 -4.96 -10.91 -6.07
N GLY A 140 -4.45 -9.77 -6.57
CA GLY A 140 -3.05 -9.36 -6.45
C GLY A 140 -2.74 -8.51 -5.21
N ASN A 141 -3.72 -8.29 -4.33
CA ASN A 141 -3.57 -7.52 -3.09
C ASN A 141 -3.88 -8.35 -1.81
N LYS A 142 -4.03 -9.67 -1.94
CA LYS A 142 -4.46 -10.57 -0.85
C LYS A 142 -3.62 -10.46 0.41
N VAL A 143 -2.31 -10.28 0.27
CA VAL A 143 -1.38 -10.19 1.40
C VAL A 143 -1.65 -8.93 2.22
N ALA A 144 -1.75 -7.77 1.57
CA ALA A 144 -2.09 -6.51 2.24
C ALA A 144 -3.49 -6.58 2.89
N HIS A 145 -4.45 -7.18 2.20
CA HIS A 145 -5.79 -7.42 2.73
C HIS A 145 -5.79 -8.28 4.01
N ALA A 146 -5.04 -9.38 4.02
CA ALA A 146 -4.92 -10.25 5.20
C ALA A 146 -4.31 -9.50 6.39
N LEU A 147 -3.30 -8.65 6.15
CA LEU A 147 -2.70 -7.80 7.17
C LEU A 147 -3.68 -6.74 7.70
N ALA A 148 -4.46 -6.11 6.83
CA ALA A 148 -5.47 -5.13 7.22
C ALA A 148 -6.55 -5.79 8.10
N GLN A 149 -7.00 -6.98 7.74
CA GLN A 149 -7.96 -7.76 8.52
C GLN A 149 -7.39 -8.21 9.88
N HIS A 150 -6.10 -8.55 9.93
CA HIS A 150 -5.44 -8.95 11.17
C HIS A 150 -5.36 -7.81 12.19
N ALA A 151 -5.39 -6.55 11.75
CA ALA A 151 -5.36 -5.40 12.63
C ALA A 151 -6.47 -5.46 13.68
N ARG A 152 -7.60 -6.13 13.41
CA ARG A 152 -8.67 -6.37 14.40
C ARG A 152 -8.18 -6.87 15.77
N TYR A 153 -7.11 -7.66 15.78
CA TYR A 153 -6.53 -8.25 17.00
C TYR A 153 -5.38 -7.43 17.59
N SER A 154 -4.86 -6.45 16.86
CA SER A 154 -3.74 -5.59 17.26
C SER A 154 -4.29 -4.24 17.76
N LEU A 155 -4.97 -4.26 18.91
CA LEU A 155 -5.73 -3.10 19.38
C LEU A 155 -4.85 -1.95 19.87
N ASP A 156 -3.74 -2.27 20.55
CA ASP A 156 -2.96 -1.31 21.33
C ASP A 156 -1.64 -0.90 20.68
N ASN A 157 -1.13 -1.67 19.71
CA ASN A 157 0.15 -1.39 19.06
C ASN A 157 0.12 -1.82 17.59
N ASP A 158 0.82 -1.05 16.76
CA ASP A 158 1.18 -1.46 15.41
C ASP A 158 2.19 -2.61 15.48
N VAL A 159 2.09 -3.55 14.54
CA VAL A 159 2.99 -4.71 14.45
C VAL A 159 3.73 -4.65 13.12
N TYR A 160 5.03 -4.86 13.20
CA TYR A 160 5.95 -4.78 12.07
C TYR A 160 6.74 -6.08 11.93
N TRP A 161 6.99 -6.48 10.69
CA TRP A 161 7.88 -7.60 10.36
C TRP A 161 8.94 -7.08 9.39
N MET A 162 10.23 -7.22 9.74
CA MET A 162 11.36 -6.80 8.90
C MET A 162 12.05 -8.04 8.38
N GLU A 163 12.17 -8.15 7.05
CA GLU A 163 12.78 -9.31 6.37
C GLU A 163 12.18 -10.67 6.80
N ASP A 164 10.94 -10.68 7.28
CA ASP A 164 10.24 -11.85 7.80
C ASP A 164 8.81 -11.94 7.25
N SER A 165 8.31 -13.16 7.12
CA SER A 165 6.95 -13.42 6.62
C SER A 165 5.93 -13.22 7.74
N PRO A 166 5.00 -12.26 7.62
CA PRO A 166 4.00 -12.02 8.66
C PRO A 166 3.07 -13.24 8.80
N PRO A 167 2.99 -13.88 9.98
CA PRO A 167 2.14 -15.06 10.19
C PRO A 167 0.69 -14.92 9.69
N PRO A 168 0.02 -13.76 9.85
CA PRO A 168 -1.35 -13.57 9.36
C PRO A 168 -1.52 -13.65 7.84
N ALA A 169 -0.44 -13.54 7.06
CA ALA A 169 -0.50 -13.48 5.61
C ALA A 169 0.37 -14.54 4.90
N VAL A 170 0.93 -15.51 5.64
CA VAL A 170 1.76 -16.59 5.07
C VAL A 170 1.02 -17.36 3.97
N GLU A 171 -0.26 -17.68 4.17
CA GLU A 171 -1.02 -18.41 3.15
C GLU A 171 -1.21 -17.60 1.86
N ALA A 172 -1.46 -16.29 1.98
CA ALA A 172 -1.55 -15.40 0.82
C ALA A 172 -0.18 -15.25 0.12
N LEU A 173 0.92 -15.22 0.87
CA LEU A 173 2.28 -15.20 0.32
C LEU A 173 2.61 -16.47 -0.46
N ILE A 174 2.26 -17.65 0.07
CA ILE A 174 2.45 -18.93 -0.63
C ILE A 174 1.67 -18.94 -1.94
N GLN A 175 0.42 -18.46 -1.92
CA GLN A 175 -0.38 -18.35 -3.14
C GLN A 175 0.26 -17.44 -4.18
N ASP A 176 0.80 -16.28 -3.78
CA ASP A 176 1.47 -15.38 -4.72
C ASP A 176 2.68 -16.07 -5.37
N VAL A 177 3.51 -16.80 -4.60
CA VAL A 177 4.72 -17.48 -5.09
C VAL A 177 4.40 -18.67 -6.01
N MET A 178 3.31 -19.40 -5.78
CA MET A 178 2.91 -20.51 -6.66
C MET A 178 2.59 -20.08 -8.11
N PHE A 179 2.37 -18.78 -8.34
CA PHE A 179 2.05 -18.21 -9.64
C PHE A 179 3.14 -17.27 -10.18
N LEU A 180 4.34 -17.28 -9.59
CA LEU A 180 5.56 -16.61 -10.11
C LEU A 180 6.36 -17.57 -10.98
#